data_AF-A0A3D4Y9U6-F1
#
_entry.id   AF-A0A3D4Y9U6-F1
#
_cell.length_a   1.000
_cell.length_b   1.000
_cell.length_c   1.000
_cell.angle_alpha   90.00
_cell.angle_beta   90.00
_cell.angle_gamma   90.00
#
_symmetry.space_group_name_H-M   'P 1'
#
loop_
_entity.id
_entity.type
_entity.pdbx_description
1 polymer ?
#
loop_
_entity_poly.entity_id
_entity_poly.type
_entity_poly.pdbx_seq_one_letter_code
_entity_poly.pdbx_strand_id
1 'polypeptide(L)' 'MKYRASSEIISYLAQFVSDQKLPLIDAVLNQRTRYLTVAIENVYQPHNASAILRSGDCFGIQDIHVIEDQCTYRV' A
#
# COMPACT_ATOMS: atom_id res chain seq x y z
N MET A 1 9.50 6.87 -9.11
CA MET A 1 8.15 6.27 -9.19
C MET A 1 7.73 6.23 -10.66
N LYS A 2 7.62 5.05 -11.29
CA LYS A 2 7.61 4.92 -12.77
C LYS A 2 6.36 4.29 -13.41
N TYR A 3 5.31 3.96 -12.65
CA TYR A 3 4.12 3.34 -13.22
C TYR A 3 2.85 4.03 -12.72
N ARG A 4 2.19 4.78 -13.62
CA ARG A 4 0.79 5.17 -13.47
C ARG A 4 -0.03 4.20 -14.31
N ALA A 5 -1.11 3.66 -13.76
CA ALA A 5 -2.04 2.87 -14.55
C ALA A 5 -2.64 3.78 -15.64
N SER A 6 -2.59 3.32 -16.89
CA SER A 6 -3.23 4.01 -18.00
C SER A 6 -4.75 3.94 -17.84
N SER A 7 -5.46 5.00 -18.21
CA SER A 7 -6.92 5.06 -18.11
C SER A 7 -7.61 3.91 -18.83
N GLU A 8 -7.04 3.45 -19.95
CA GLU A 8 -7.56 2.32 -20.71
C GLU A 8 -7.55 1.02 -19.89
N ILE A 9 -6.50 0.79 -19.09
CA ILE A 9 -6.37 -0.40 -18.24
C ILE A 9 -7.41 -0.33 -17.11
N ILE A 10 -7.61 0.84 -16.51
CA ILE A 10 -8.61 1.03 -15.45
C ILE A 10 -10.01 0.73 -16.00
N SER A 11 -10.38 1.30 -17.15
CA SER A 11 -11.67 1.04 -17.80
C SER A 11 -11.85 -0.44 -18.15
N TYR A 12 -10.81 -1.09 -18.65
CA TYR A 12 -10.86 -2.53 -18.95
C TYR A 12 -11.02 -3.38 -17.68
N LEU A 13 -10.34 -3.06 -16.58
CA LEU A 13 -10.47 -3.83 -15.33
C LEU A 13 -11.78 -3.55 -14.60
N ALA A 14 -12.32 -2.34 -14.72
CA ALA A 14 -13.59 -1.95 -14.10
C ALA A 14 -14.76 -2.83 -14.54
N GLN A 15 -14.73 -3.40 -15.76
CA GLN A 15 -15.79 -4.30 -16.26
C GLN A 15 -15.90 -5.62 -15.45
N PHE A 16 -14.86 -6.00 -14.70
CA PHE A 16 -14.83 -7.20 -13.88
C PHE A 16 -15.17 -6.93 -12.41
N VAL A 17 -15.43 -5.67 -12.05
CA VAL A 17 -15.77 -5.25 -10.69
C VAL A 17 -17.28 -5.14 -10.56
N SER A 18 -17.84 -5.64 -9.48
CA SER A 18 -19.28 -5.48 -9.19
C SER A 18 -19.66 -4.01 -9.06
N ASP A 19 -20.86 -3.65 -9.51
CA ASP A 19 -21.39 -2.26 -9.50
C ASP A 19 -21.27 -1.58 -8.13
N GLN A 20 -21.41 -2.32 -7.04
CA GLN A 20 -21.31 -1.78 -5.67
C GLN A 20 -19.87 -1.44 -5.24
N LYS A 21 -18.86 -2.07 -5.85
CA LYS A 21 -17.46 -1.92 -5.43
C LYS A 21 -16.78 -0.72 -6.06
N LEU A 22 -17.16 -0.31 -7.27
CA LEU A 22 -16.55 0.85 -7.95
C LEU A 22 -16.68 2.14 -7.13
N PRO A 23 -17.89 2.52 -6.64
CA PRO A 23 -18.03 3.72 -5.80
C PRO A 23 -17.26 3.63 -4.48
N LEU A 24 -17.12 2.42 -3.91
CA LEU A 24 -16.35 2.21 -2.68
C LEU A 24 -14.85 2.38 -2.92
N ILE A 25 -14.34 1.86 -4.04
CA ILE A 25 -12.94 2.06 -4.44
C ILE A 25 -12.66 3.56 -4.61
N ASP A 26 -13.52 4.28 -5.34
CA ASP A 26 -13.36 5.73 -5.54
C ASP A 26 -13.43 6.51 -4.22
N ALA A 27 -14.36 6.15 -3.33
CA ALA A 27 -14.49 6.77 -2.01
C ALA A 27 -13.23 6.58 -1.15
N VAL A 28 -12.61 5.39 -1.19
CA VAL A 28 -11.37 5.10 -0.46
C VAL A 28 -10.16 5.79 -1.11
N LEU A 29 -10.08 5.82 -2.45
CA LEU A 29 -8.99 6.48 -3.17
C LEU A 29 -8.92 7.98 -2.88
N ASN A 30 -10.07 8.65 -2.74
CA ASN A 30 -10.15 10.07 -2.37
C ASN A 30 -9.66 10.38 -0.94
N GLN A 31 -9.53 9.36 -0.08
CA GLN A 31 -9.06 9.51 1.30
C GLN A 31 -7.57 9.16 1.45
N ARG A 32 -6.88 8.85 0.34
CA ARG A 32 -5.47 8.50 0.38
C ARG A 32 -4.59 9.73 0.58
N THR A 33 -3.56 9.61 1.40
CA THR A 33 -2.64 10.70 1.77
C THR A 33 -1.19 10.36 1.48
N ARG A 34 -0.42 11.39 1.11
CA ARG A 34 1.05 11.38 1.01
C ARG A 34 1.70 12.44 1.90
N TYR A 35 0.96 13.00 2.85
CA TYR A 35 1.48 13.93 3.86
C TYR A 35 2.29 13.24 4.96
N LEU A 36 2.07 11.94 5.15
CA LEU A 36 2.79 11.08 6.09
C LEU A 36 3.12 9.76 5.39
N THR A 37 4.26 9.18 5.74
CA THR A 37 4.66 7.83 5.33
C THR A 37 5.23 7.07 6.53
N VAL A 38 5.25 5.74 6.43
CA VAL A 38 5.82 4.86 7.47
C VAL A 38 7.10 4.25 6.91
N ALA A 39 8.20 4.35 7.66
CA ALA A 39 9.38 3.54 7.46
C ALA A 39 9.45 2.49 8.57
N ILE A 40 9.62 1.23 8.20
CA ILE A 40 9.83 0.13 9.14
C ILE A 40 11.22 -0.45 8.94
N GLU A 41 11.89 -0.74 10.03
CA GLU A 41 13.24 -1.30 10.04
C GLU A 41 13.25 -2.59 10.85
N ASN A 42 13.83 -3.66 10.29
CA ASN A 42 14.09 -4.92 10.97
C ASN A 42 12.87 -5.51 11.69
N VAL A 43 11.74 -5.64 10.98
CA VAL A 43 10.52 -6.20 11.57
C VAL A 43 10.71 -7.69 11.85
N TYR A 44 10.98 -8.01 13.11
CA TYR A 44 11.34 -9.34 13.58
C TYR A 44 10.36 -10.45 13.21
N GLN A 45 9.05 -10.15 13.20
CA GLN A 45 8.01 -11.14 12.89
C GLN A 45 7.17 -10.69 11.68
N PRO A 46 7.07 -11.49 10.61
CA PRO A 46 6.35 -11.10 9.38
C PRO A 46 4.88 -10.71 9.57
N HIS A 47 4.22 -11.22 10.61
CA HIS A 47 2.84 -10.85 10.92
C HIS A 47 2.71 -9.40 11.41
N ASN A 48 3.74 -8.84 12.05
CA ASN A 48 3.76 -7.43 12.46
C ASN A 48 3.85 -6.53 11.24
N ALA A 49 4.63 -6.90 10.22
CA ALA A 49 4.66 -6.17 8.96
C ALA A 49 3.26 -6.16 8.31
N SER A 50 2.57 -7.31 8.30
CA SER A 50 1.19 -7.42 7.80
C SER A 50 0.18 -6.58 8.59
N ALA A 51 0.37 -6.42 9.90
CA ALA A 51 -0.44 -5.55 10.74
C ALA A 51 -0.18 -4.07 10.45
N ILE A 52 1.09 -3.68 10.29
CA ILE A 52 1.49 -2.32 9.93
C ILE A 52 0.93 -1.91 8.56
N LEU A 53 1.00 -2.79 7.56
CA LEU A 53 0.40 -2.56 6.24
C LEU A 53 -1.11 -2.31 6.33
N ARG A 54 -1.83 -3.12 7.14
CA ARG A 54 -3.28 -2.94 7.36
C ARG A 54 -3.60 -1.64 8.07
N SER A 55 -2.83 -1.28 9.11
CA SER A 55 -3.00 -0.01 9.80
C SER A 55 -2.76 1.16 8.85
N GLY A 56 -1.70 1.10 8.03
CA GLY A 56 -1.43 2.13 7.02
C GLY A 56 -2.58 2.28 6.03
N ASP A 57 -3.15 1.17 5.56
CA ASP A 57 -4.33 1.18 4.70
C ASP A 57 -5.53 1.88 5.35
N CYS A 58 -5.82 1.56 6.61
CA CYS A 58 -6.91 2.20 7.38
C CYS A 58 -6.71 3.71 7.58
N PHE A 59 -5.46 4.18 7.67
CA PHE A 59 -5.13 5.60 7.79
C PHE A 59 -4.95 6.31 6.44
N GLY A 60 -5.19 5.63 5.33
CA GLY A 60 -5.06 6.19 3.98
C GLY A 60 -3.61 6.38 3.52
N ILE A 61 -2.63 5.82 4.22
CA ILE A 61 -1.21 5.92 3.87
C ILE A 61 -0.97 5.15 2.56
N GLN A 62 -0.34 5.82 1.58
CA GLN A 62 -0.07 5.21 0.27
C GLN A 62 1.29 4.53 0.19
N ASP A 63 2.27 5.06 0.92
CA ASP A 63 3.65 4.61 0.84
C ASP A 63 4.11 4.10 2.20
N ILE A 64 4.65 2.88 2.21
CA ILE A 64 5.31 2.27 3.35
C ILE A 64 6.67 1.77 2.85
N HIS A 65 7.73 2.16 3.54
CA HIS A 65 9.11 1.82 3.22
C HIS A 65 9.62 0.76 4.19
N VAL A 66 10.25 -0.28 3.67
CA VAL A 66 10.81 -1.38 4.46
C VAL A 66 12.32 -1.37 4.32
N ILE A 67 13.01 -1.40 5.45
CA ILE A 67 14.46 -1.48 5.57
C ILE A 67 14.77 -2.79 6.28
N GLU A 68 15.40 -3.71 5.56
CA GLU A 68 15.89 -4.97 6.11
C GLU A 68 17.40 -4.90 6.19
N ASP A 69 17.97 -4.94 7.39
CA ASP A 69 19.40 -5.09 7.57
C ASP A 69 19.74 -6.58 7.70
N GLN A 70 20.47 -7.12 6.70
CA GLN A 70 20.99 -8.49 6.75
C GLN A 70 22.43 -8.55 7.29
N CYS A 71 22.95 -7.48 7.89
CA CYS A 71 24.34 -7.43 8.32
C CYS A 71 24.61 -8.35 9.52
N THR A 72 24.99 -9.59 9.24
CA THR A 72 25.70 -10.43 10.20
C THR A 72 27.14 -9.95 10.29
N TYR A 73 27.44 -9.10 11.27
CA TYR A 73 28.82 -8.83 11.66
C TYR A 73 29.45 -10.14 12.16
N ARG A 74 30.26 -10.77 11.30
CA ARG A 74 31.09 -11.92 11.67
C ARG A 74 32.49 -11.40 12.01
N VAL A 75 32.88 -11.60 13.26
CA VAL A 75 34.24 -11.44 13.77
C VAL A 75 35.11 -12.61 13.34
#